data_AF-A0A0K8QHK3-F1
#
_entry.id   AF-A0A0K8QHK3-F1
#
_cell.length_a   1.000
_cell.length_b   1.000
_cell.length_c   1.000
_cell.angle_alpha   90.00
_cell.angle_beta   90.00
_cell.angle_gamma   90.00
#
_symmetry.space_group_name_H-M   'P 1'
#
loop_
_entity.id
_entity.type
_entity.pdbx_description
1 polymer ?
#
loop_
_entity_poly.entity_id
_entity_poly.type
_entity_poly.pdbx_seq_one_letter_code
_entity_poly.pdbx_strand_id
1 'polypeptide(L)'
;MRLNPDDLTISKGRETWSYNGIVAYSKICTHVGCPVALYEQQTHHLLCPCHQSTFDLTKECKVIFGPASRPLPQLPIAVDAEGYLVATSDFKEPVGPSYWERDEHERLINS
;
A
#
# COMPACT_ATOMS: atom_id res chain seq x y z
N MET A 1 -2.62 3.96 8.01
CA MET A 1 -3.98 4.54 8.04
C MET A 1 -4.90 3.61 8.83
N ARG A 2 -5.99 4.13 9.40
CA ARG A 2 -7.00 3.32 10.10
C ARG A 2 -8.37 3.51 9.45
N LEU A 3 -9.04 2.41 9.15
CA LEU A 3 -10.37 2.35 8.55
C LEU A 3 -11.28 1.49 9.42
N ASN A 4 -12.59 1.50 9.16
CA ASN A 4 -13.45 0.44 9.65
C ASN A 4 -13.05 -0.87 8.96
N PRO A 5 -12.81 -1.97 9.69
CA PRO A 5 -12.46 -3.27 9.08
C PRO A 5 -13.44 -3.73 8.01
N ASP A 6 -14.73 -3.41 8.15
CA ASP A 6 -15.78 -3.82 7.21
C ASP A 6 -15.69 -3.12 5.85
N ASP A 7 -14.97 -1.99 5.77
CA ASP A 7 -14.76 -1.27 4.51
C ASP A 7 -13.64 -1.90 3.65
N LEU A 8 -12.82 -2.78 4.23
CA LEU A 8 -11.63 -3.33 3.55
C LEU A 8 -11.99 -4.54 2.69
N THR A 9 -11.64 -4.47 1.40
CA THR A 9 -11.65 -5.62 0.49
C THR A 9 -10.24 -6.21 0.44
N ILE A 10 -10.04 -7.33 1.13
CA ILE A 10 -8.72 -7.97 1.27
C ILE A 10 -8.56 -9.11 0.26
N SER A 11 -7.48 -9.10 -0.49
CA SER A 11 -7.10 -10.17 -1.42
C SER A 11 -6.64 -11.42 -0.67
N LYS A 12 -6.86 -12.59 -1.28
CA LYS A 12 -6.38 -13.87 -0.74
C LYS A 12 -4.86 -13.83 -0.50
N GLY A 13 -4.41 -14.21 0.69
CA GLY A 13 -3.00 -14.20 1.11
C GLY A 13 -2.54 -12.91 1.81
N ARG A 14 -3.40 -11.89 1.93
CA ARG A 14 -3.13 -10.62 2.64
C ARG A 14 -3.93 -10.47 3.93
N GLU A 15 -4.65 -11.51 4.36
CA GLU A 15 -5.55 -11.49 5.51
C GLU A 15 -4.83 -11.06 6.81
N THR A 16 -3.53 -11.33 6.91
CA THR A 16 -2.70 -11.03 8.09
C THR A 16 -1.82 -9.78 7.94
N TRP A 17 -2.01 -8.97 6.90
CA TRP A 17 -1.16 -7.79 6.62
C TRP A 17 -1.67 -6.51 7.27
N SER A 18 -2.75 -6.60 8.03
CA SER A 18 -3.40 -5.49 8.70
C SER A 18 -3.77 -5.90 10.13
N TYR A 19 -4.03 -4.92 10.98
CA TYR A 19 -4.45 -5.17 12.36
C TYR A 19 -5.64 -4.29 12.72
N ASN A 20 -6.83 -4.88 12.91
CA ASN A 20 -8.05 -4.18 13.33
C ASN A 20 -8.32 -2.88 12.55
N GLY A 21 -8.27 -2.96 11.22
CA GLY A 21 -8.48 -1.82 10.32
C GLY A 21 -7.27 -0.91 10.13
N ILE A 22 -6.16 -1.17 10.83
CA ILE A 22 -4.88 -0.48 10.63
C ILE A 22 -4.16 -1.14 9.46
N VAL A 23 -3.84 -0.33 8.46
CA VAL A 23 -3.09 -0.72 7.26
C VAL A 23 -1.89 0.20 7.06
N ALA A 24 -0.79 -0.34 6.54
CA ALA A 24 0.42 0.40 6.25
C ALA A 24 0.80 0.25 4.78
N TYR A 25 1.05 1.37 4.09
CA TYR A 25 1.44 1.41 2.69
C TYR A 25 2.63 2.34 2.51
N SER A 26 3.45 2.08 1.49
CA SER A 26 4.49 3.03 1.10
C SER A 26 3.88 4.36 0.67
N LYS A 27 4.52 5.47 1.07
CA LYS A 27 4.21 6.80 0.58
C LYS A 27 4.88 7.12 -0.76
N ILE A 28 5.73 6.25 -1.29
CA ILE A 28 6.45 6.52 -2.54
C ILE A 28 5.55 6.13 -3.71
N CYS A 29 5.06 7.13 -4.45
CA CYS A 29 4.20 6.92 -5.61
C CYS A 29 4.88 6.02 -6.66
N THR A 30 4.16 5.01 -7.14
CA THR A 30 4.63 4.03 -8.12
C THR A 30 4.78 4.57 -9.54
N HIS A 31 4.37 5.81 -9.79
CA HIS A 31 4.64 6.52 -11.04
C HIS A 31 6.12 6.98 -11.09
N VAL A 32 6.42 8.14 -10.50
CA VAL A 32 7.76 8.77 -10.53
C VAL A 32 8.28 9.15 -9.14
N GLY A 33 7.78 8.49 -8.08
CA GLY A 33 8.43 8.51 -6.77
C GLY A 33 8.05 9.65 -5.84
N CYS A 34 7.15 10.54 -6.25
CA CYS A 34 6.65 11.60 -5.37
C CYS A 34 6.00 11.05 -4.09
N PRO A 35 6.11 11.75 -2.94
CA PRO A 35 5.38 11.40 -1.74
C PRO A 35 3.85 11.52 -1.93
N VAL A 36 3.13 10.42 -1.72
CA VAL A 36 1.68 10.37 -1.57
C VAL A 36 1.34 10.92 -0.19
N ALA A 37 0.82 12.15 -0.15
CA ALA A 37 0.70 12.93 1.08
C ALA A 37 -0.73 13.41 1.36
N LEU A 38 -1.64 13.30 0.39
CA LEU A 38 -3.02 13.76 0.52
C LEU A 38 -3.94 12.57 0.76
N TYR A 39 -4.85 12.70 1.73
CA TYR A 39 -5.82 11.66 2.08
C TYR A 39 -7.22 12.28 2.14
N GLU A 40 -8.13 11.75 1.33
CA GLU A 40 -9.53 12.11 1.33
C GLU A 40 -10.28 11.17 2.29
N GLN A 41 -10.67 11.70 3.45
CA GLN A 41 -11.18 10.86 4.54
C GLN A 41 -12.54 10.21 4.24
N GLN A 42 -13.39 10.84 3.42
CA GLN A 42 -14.75 10.35 3.14
C GLN A 42 -14.76 9.13 2.20
N THR A 43 -13.83 9.09 1.25
CA THR A 43 -13.74 8.06 0.21
C THR A 43 -12.60 7.07 0.47
N HIS A 44 -11.74 7.39 1.44
CA HIS A 44 -10.48 6.71 1.70
C HIS A 44 -9.49 6.74 0.54
N HIS A 45 -9.57 7.73 -0.35
CA HIS A 45 -8.61 7.87 -1.44
C HIS A 45 -7.30 8.51 -0.95
N LEU A 46 -6.18 7.97 -1.43
CA LEU A 46 -4.86 8.58 -1.30
C LEU A 46 -4.48 9.26 -2.62
N LEU A 47 -4.05 10.50 -2.56
CA LEU A 47 -3.72 11.29 -3.75
C LEU A 47 -2.24 11.68 -3.76
N CYS A 48 -1.58 11.41 -4.89
CA CYS A 48 -0.26 11.93 -5.18
C CYS A 48 -0.38 13.35 -5.75
N PRO A 49 0.18 14.38 -5.10
CA PRO A 49 -0.01 15.77 -5.52
C PRO A 49 0.69 16.14 -6.82
N CYS A 50 1.69 15.37 -7.25
CA CYS A 50 2.50 15.70 -8.43
C CYS A 50 1.72 15.55 -9.74
N HIS A 51 1.04 14.41 -9.91
CA HIS A 51 0.34 14.07 -11.16
C HIS A 51 -1.04 13.46 -10.90
N GLN A 52 -1.56 13.65 -9.69
CA GLN A 52 -2.92 13.29 -9.29
C GLN A 52 -3.22 11.80 -9.42
N SER A 53 -2.21 10.92 -9.33
CA SER A 53 -2.48 9.49 -9.18
C SER A 53 -3.25 9.25 -7.89
N THR A 54 -4.39 8.58 -8.01
CA THR A 54 -5.30 8.31 -6.91
C THR A 54 -5.37 6.82 -6.65
N PHE A 55 -5.21 6.44 -5.38
CA PHE A 55 -5.18 5.07 -4.91
C PHE A 55 -6.34 4.83 -3.94
N ASP A 56 -7.12 3.78 -4.19
CA ASP A 56 -8.24 3.38 -3.33
C ASP A 56 -7.72 2.53 -2.16
N LEU A 57 -7.66 3.11 -0.97
CA LEU A 57 -7.15 2.44 0.22
C LEU A 57 -8.03 1.27 0.68
N THR A 58 -9.33 1.28 0.35
CA THR A 58 -10.27 0.19 0.68
C THR A 58 -10.00 -1.07 -0.15
N LYS A 59 -9.31 -0.92 -1.28
CA LYS A 59 -8.96 -1.99 -2.24
C LYS A 59 -7.47 -2.07 -2.45
N GLU A 60 -6.74 -2.15 -1.35
CA GLU A 60 -5.30 -2.40 -1.34
C GLU A 60 -4.47 -1.37 -2.14
N CYS A 61 -4.86 -0.10 -2.05
CA CYS A 61 -4.29 1.00 -2.81
C CYS A 61 -4.32 0.79 -4.33
N LYS A 62 -5.33 0.08 -4.86
CA LYS A 62 -5.56 -0.02 -6.30
C LYS A 62 -5.59 1.36 -6.94
N VAL A 63 -4.90 1.52 -8.07
CA VAL A 63 -4.97 2.79 -8.82
C VAL A 63 -6.36 2.93 -9.43
N ILE A 64 -6.99 4.07 -9.19
CA ILE A 64 -8.30 4.40 -9.74
C ILE A 64 -8.28 5.63 -10.65
N PHE A 65 -7.20 6.43 -10.61
CA PHE A 65 -7.03 7.59 -11.48
C PHE A 65 -5.55 7.99 -11.62
N GLY A 66 -5.23 8.74 -12.68
CA GLY A 66 -3.90 9.29 -12.95
C GLY A 66 -2.90 8.30 -13.55
N PRO A 67 -1.62 8.71 -13.70
CA PRO A 67 -0.64 7.97 -14.51
C PRO A 67 0.06 6.79 -13.83
N ALA A 68 -0.10 6.58 -12.52
CA ALA A 68 0.42 5.39 -11.86
C ALA A 68 -0.23 4.13 -12.44
N SER A 69 0.56 3.08 -12.69
CA SER A 69 0.05 1.83 -13.26
C SER A 69 -0.03 0.68 -12.25
N ARG A 70 0.43 0.90 -11.01
CA ARG A 70 0.53 -0.13 -9.97
C ARG A 70 0.05 0.38 -8.61
N PRO A 71 -0.54 -0.49 -7.76
CA PRO A 71 -0.88 -0.14 -6.39
C PRO A 71 0.33 0.32 -5.57
N LEU A 72 0.08 1.04 -4.48
CA LEU A 72 1.13 1.28 -3.48
C LEU A 72 1.43 -0.05 -2.76
N PRO A 73 2.71 -0.43 -2.56
CA PRO A 73 3.04 -1.63 -1.80
C PRO A 73 2.56 -1.53 -0.35
N GLN A 74 1.90 -2.58 0.14
CA GLN A 74 1.48 -2.72 1.53
C GLN A 74 2.61 -3.31 2.37
N LEU A 75 2.81 -2.77 3.58
CA LEU A 75 3.72 -3.32 4.57
C LEU A 75 2.93 -4.23 5.52
N PRO A 76 3.27 -5.53 5.63
CA PRO A 76 2.68 -6.42 6.62
C PRO A 76 3.01 -5.96 8.04
N ILE A 77 1.98 -5.78 8.87
CA ILE A 77 2.13 -5.30 10.24
C ILE A 77 1.37 -6.20 11.23
N ALA A 78 1.83 -6.20 12.47
CA ALA A 78 1.17 -6.82 13.61
C ALA A 78 1.31 -5.93 14.86
N VAL A 79 0.77 -6.40 15.97
CA VAL A 79 1.00 -5.83 17.30
C VAL A 79 1.81 -6.84 18.11
N ASP A 80 2.89 -6.39 18.74
CA ASP A 80 3.72 -7.22 19.63
C ASP A 80 3.08 -7.44 21.01
N ALA A 81 3.78 -8.13 21.91
CA ALA A 81 3.26 -8.47 23.24
C ALA A 81 3.08 -7.22 24.13
N GLU A 82 3.86 -6.18 23.87
CA GLU A 82 3.85 -4.91 24.57
C GLU A 82 2.78 -3.93 24.02
N GLY A 83 2.18 -4.25 22.88
CA GLY A 83 1.10 -3.47 22.27
C GLY A 83 1.56 -2.49 21.18
N TYR A 84 2.81 -2.58 20.71
CA TYR A 84 3.34 -1.71 19.66
C TYR A 84 3.12 -2.30 18.26
N LEU A 85 2.91 -1.42 17.28
CA LEU A 85 2.89 -1.80 15.88
C LEU A 85 4.30 -2.17 15.41
N VAL A 86 4.43 -3.38 14.85
CA VAL A 86 5.68 -3.90 14.30
C VAL A 86 5.46 -4.36 12.86
N ALA A 87 6.48 -4.19 12.01
CA ALA A 87 6.49 -4.82 10.69
C ALA A 87 6.82 -6.30 10.85
N THR A 88 6.07 -7.18 10.18
CA THR A 88 6.31 -8.64 10.24
C THR A 88 7.18 -9.14 9.09
N SER A 89 7.40 -8.30 8.08
CA SER A 89 8.37 -8.49 7.00
C SER A 89 8.66 -7.17 6.31
N ASP A 90 9.60 -7.19 5.37
CA ASP A 90 9.71 -6.17 4.33
C ASP A 90 8.49 -6.19 3.38
N PHE A 91 8.44 -5.23 2.45
CA PHE A 91 7.46 -5.20 1.38
C PHE A 91 7.58 -6.44 0.48
N LYS A 92 6.44 -6.96 0.02
CA LYS A 92 6.38 -8.11 -0.91
C LYS A 92 6.44 -7.71 -2.39
N GLU A 93 6.58 -6.42 -2.65
CA GLU A 93 6.68 -5.83 -3.98
C GLU A 93 7.67 -4.64 -3.93
N PRO A 94 8.41 -4.35 -5.02
CA PRO A 94 9.31 -3.21 -5.07
C PRO A 94 8.60 -1.87 -4.84
N VAL A 95 9.19 -1.06 -3.97
CA VAL A 95 8.71 0.28 -3.64
C VAL A 95 9.09 1.30 -4.71
N GLY A 96 8.15 2.20 -5.03
CA GLY A 96 8.38 3.35 -5.89
C GLY A 96 8.23 3.06 -7.38
N PRO A 97 8.83 3.88 -8.26
CA PRO A 97 8.73 3.78 -9.72
C PRO A 97 9.11 2.41 -10.27
N SER A 98 8.54 2.07 -11.43
CA SER A 98 8.98 0.90 -12.18
C SER A 98 10.39 1.08 -12.74
N TYR A 99 11.10 -0.04 -12.90
CA TYR A 99 12.40 -0.18 -13.54
C TYR A 99 12.42 -1.51 -14.30
N TRP A 100 13.48 -1.77 -15.06
CA TRP A 100 13.49 -2.83 -16.07
C TRP A 100 13.45 -4.24 -15.48
N GLU A 101 14.19 -4.49 -14.40
CA GLU A 101 14.32 -5.80 -13.74
C GLU A 101 13.25 -6.03 -12.66
N ARG A 102 12.21 -5.20 -12.61
CA ARG A 102 11.23 -5.20 -11.51
C ARG A 102 10.56 -6.56 -11.31
N ASP A 103 10.17 -7.21 -12.40
CA ASP A 103 9.45 -8.49 -12.34
C ASP A 103 10.35 -9.61 -11.83
N GLU A 104 11.66 -9.53 -12.09
CA GLU A 104 12.64 -10.45 -11.51
C GLU A 104 12.78 -10.24 -10.01
N HIS A 105 12.86 -8.97 -9.57
CA HIS A 105 12.90 -8.64 -8.15
C HIS A 105 11.62 -9.08 -7.42
N GLU A 106 10.44 -8.92 -8.02
CA GLU A 106 9.20 -9.46 -7.43
C GLU A 106 9.24 -10.96 -7.25
N ARG A 107 9.76 -11.71 -8.23
CA ARG A 107 9.90 -13.16 -8.09
C ARG A 107 10.87 -13.52 -6.96
N LEU A 108 11.96 -12.79 -6.82
CA LEU A 108 12.94 -12.99 -5.74
C LEU A 108 12.38 -12.66 -4.35
N ILE A 109 11.51 -11.65 -4.23
CA ILE A 109 10.87 -11.30 -2.96
C ILE A 109 9.84 -12.37 -2.53
N ASN A 110 9.22 -13.04 -3.52
CA ASN A 110 8.14 -14.01 -3.31
C ASN A 110 8.58 -15.48 -3.44
N SER A 111 9.87 -15.75 -3.64
CA SER A 111 10.47 -17.09 -3.62
C SER A 111 10.86 -17.51 -2.21
#